data_AF-A0A558ZWV2-F1
#
_entry.id   AF-A0A558ZWV2-F1
#
_cell.length_a   1.000
_cell.length_b   1.000
_cell.length_c   1.000
_cell.angle_alpha   90.00
_cell.angle_beta   90.00
_cell.angle_gamma   90.00
#
_symmetry.space_group_name_H-M   'P 1'
#
loop_
_entity.id
_entity.type
_entity.pdbx_description
1 polymer ?
#
loop_
_entity_poly.entity_id
_entity_poly.type
_entity_poly.pdbx_seq_one_letter_code
_entity_poly.pdbx_strand_id
1 'polypeptide(L)' 'HEKGLLIWVNALTLSDSIILSAKIDDDTAIAHDGESWGKLVSIGFDIIQTDWPLLLYQYLVEKNKKIKIKENYHVQKL' A
#
# COMPACT_ATOMS: atom_id res chain seq x y z
N HIS A 1 9.85 -4.70 13.66
CA HIS A 1 10.91 -3.67 13.64
C HIS A 1 11.88 -3.67 14.82
N GLU A 2 11.52 -4.14 16.03
CA GLU A 2 12.40 -4.06 17.23
C GLU A 2 13.82 -4.62 17.05
N LYS A 3 14.00 -5.61 16.18
CA LYS A 3 15.31 -6.20 15.85
C LYS A 3 16.05 -5.49 14.70
N GLY A 4 15.58 -4.31 14.28
CA GLY A 4 16.12 -3.60 13.11
C GLY A 4 15.84 -4.27 11.76
N LEU A 5 14.89 -5.21 11.72
CA LEU A 5 14.50 -5.93 10.50
C LEU A 5 13.31 -5.28 9.81
N LEU A 6 13.34 -5.30 8.48
CA LEU A 6 12.23 -4.91 7.61
C LEU A 6 11.31 -6.11 7.35
N ILE A 7 10.03 -5.83 7.21
CA ILE A 7 8.97 -6.81 6.96
C ILE A 7 8.54 -6.69 5.50
N TRP A 8 8.57 -7.82 4.80
CA TRP A 8 8.21 -7.95 3.39
C TRP A 8 6.93 -8.79 3.25
N VAL A 9 5.97 -8.30 2.45
CA VAL A 9 4.77 -9.02 2.00
C VAL A 9 4.69 -9.17 0.47
N ASN A 10 4.07 -10.25 0.01
CA ASN A 10 3.70 -10.43 -1.40
C ASN A 10 2.25 -9.97 -1.62
N ALA A 11 2.02 -9.09 -2.60
CA ALA A 11 0.68 -8.72 -3.04
C ALA A 11 0.18 -9.61 -4.20
N LEU A 12 0.89 -10.70 -4.53
CA LEU A 12 0.51 -11.57 -5.64
C LEU A 12 -0.56 -12.59 -5.23
N THR A 13 -1.50 -12.87 -6.13
CA THR A 13 -2.18 -14.16 -6.21
C THR A 13 -1.43 -15.02 -7.21
N LEU A 14 -0.66 -15.99 -6.70
CA LEU A 14 0.22 -16.78 -7.54
C LEU A 14 -0.58 -17.81 -8.35
N SER A 15 -0.34 -17.87 -9.66
CA SER A 15 -1.03 -18.78 -10.57
C SER A 15 -2.56 -18.67 -10.45
N ASP A 16 -3.07 -17.45 -10.32
CA ASP A 16 -4.50 -17.06 -10.30
C ASP A 16 -5.36 -17.72 -9.21
N SER A 17 -4.74 -18.46 -8.28
CA SER A 17 -5.47 -19.29 -7.31
C SER A 17 -4.79 -19.39 -5.94
N ILE A 18 -3.48 -19.20 -5.85
CA ILE A 18 -2.73 -19.31 -4.61
C ILE A 18 -2.66 -17.94 -3.94
N ILE A 19 -3.46 -17.77 -2.89
CA ILE A 19 -3.54 -16.52 -2.13
C ILE A 19 -2.36 -16.43 -1.16
N LEU A 20 -1.52 -15.39 -1.29
CA LEU A 20 -0.33 -15.19 -0.44
C LEU A 20 -0.52 -14.18 0.71
N SER A 21 -1.54 -13.33 0.63
CA SER A 21 -1.74 -12.20 1.55
C SER A 21 -3.20 -12.03 2.00
N ALA A 22 -3.92 -13.14 2.21
CA ALA A 22 -5.31 -13.13 2.65
C ALA A 22 -6.25 -12.25 1.77
N LYS A 23 -6.03 -12.27 0.46
CA LYS A 23 -6.71 -11.44 -0.56
C LYS A 23 -6.48 -9.93 -0.41
N ILE A 24 -5.40 -9.55 0.28
CA ILE A 24 -4.89 -8.18 0.25
C ILE A 24 -3.80 -8.14 -0.83
N ASP A 25 -4.26 -8.24 -2.08
CA ASP A 25 -3.45 -8.54 -3.27
C ASP A 25 -3.63 -7.48 -4.39
N ASP A 26 -2.90 -7.67 -5.49
CA ASP A 26 -2.86 -6.80 -6.67
C ASP A 26 -4.21 -6.76 -7.38
N ASP A 27 -4.93 -7.88 -7.48
CA ASP A 27 -6.27 -7.93 -8.08
C ASP A 27 -7.23 -7.01 -7.32
N THR A 28 -7.22 -7.08 -5.99
CA THR A 28 -8.02 -6.21 -5.13
C THR A 28 -7.56 -4.75 -5.24
N ALA A 29 -6.24 -4.50 -5.36
CA ALA A 29 -5.72 -3.15 -5.56
C ALA A 29 -6.25 -2.55 -6.86
N ILE A 30 -6.16 -3.29 -7.96
CA ILE A 30 -6.55 -2.81 -9.28
C ILE A 30 -8.06 -2.59 -9.36
N ALA A 31 -8.85 -3.48 -8.75
CA ALA A 31 -10.31 -3.35 -8.72
C ALA A 31 -10.81 -2.19 -7.84
N HIS A 32 -10.03 -1.78 -6.84
CA HIS A 32 -10.44 -0.84 -5.80
C HIS A 32 -9.40 0.27 -5.55
N ASP A 33 -8.87 0.87 -6.61
CA ASP A 33 -8.03 2.08 -6.58
C ASP A 33 -6.86 2.02 -5.56
N GLY A 34 -6.20 0.87 -5.46
CA GLY A 34 -5.05 0.63 -4.60
C GLY A 34 -5.37 0.44 -3.12
N GLU A 35 -6.64 0.21 -2.74
CA GLU A 35 -7.04 0.05 -1.34
C GLU A 35 -6.24 -1.05 -0.62
N SER A 36 -6.05 -2.21 -1.25
CA SER A 36 -5.33 -3.35 -0.65
C SER A 36 -3.86 -2.99 -0.38
N TRP A 37 -3.15 -2.35 -1.31
CA TRP A 37 -1.80 -1.81 -1.06
C TRP A 37 -1.79 -0.81 0.09
N GLY A 38 -2.79 0.08 0.14
CA GLY A 38 -3.00 0.99 1.26
C GLY A 38 -3.14 0.30 2.60
N LYS A 39 -3.82 -0.85 2.63
CA LYS A 39 -4.01 -1.68 3.81
C LYS A 39 -2.69 -2.35 4.23
N LEU A 40 -1.90 -2.87 3.30
CA LEU A 40 -0.57 -3.43 3.58
C LEU A 40 0.34 -2.38 4.24
N VAL A 41 0.33 -1.15 3.71
CA VAL A 41 1.04 -0.01 4.34
C VAL A 41 0.52 0.26 5.75
N SER A 42 -0.81 0.28 5.96
CA SER A 42 -1.36 0.54 7.30
C SER A 42 -1.06 -0.56 8.33
N ILE A 43 -0.86 -1.80 7.88
CA ILE A 43 -0.44 -2.92 8.73
C ILE A 43 1.01 -2.75 9.19
N GLY A 44 1.82 -2.01 8.42
CA GLY A 44 3.22 -1.72 8.75
C GLY A 44 4.23 -2.58 7.99
N PHE A 45 3.88 -3.10 6.82
CA PHE A 45 4.88 -3.69 5.92
C PHE A 45 5.78 -2.60 5.33
N ASP A 46 7.08 -2.88 5.27
CA ASP A 46 8.08 -1.97 4.74
C ASP A 46 8.29 -2.18 3.24
N ILE A 47 8.13 -3.42 2.78
CA ILE A 47 8.34 -3.84 1.39
C ILE A 47 7.11 -4.59 0.90
N ILE A 48 6.58 -4.16 -0.25
CA ILE A 48 5.50 -4.84 -0.97
C ILE A 48 6.08 -5.34 -2.30
N GLN A 49 6.07 -6.65 -2.51
CA GLN A 49 6.32 -7.24 -3.84
C GLN A 49 5.01 -7.26 -4.63
N THR A 50 5.04 -6.74 -5.84
CA THR A 50 3.89 -6.59 -6.76
C THR A 50 4.38 -6.72 -8.20
N ASP A 51 3.51 -7.20 -9.09
CA ASP A 51 3.75 -7.16 -10.54
C ASP A 51 3.41 -5.78 -11.15
N TRP A 52 2.89 -4.86 -10.33
CA TRP A 52 2.40 -3.54 -10.75
C TRP A 52 3.17 -2.38 -10.08
N PRO A 53 4.51 -2.34 -10.16
CA PRO A 53 5.32 -1.38 -9.40
C PRO A 53 5.01 0.09 -9.74
N LEU A 54 4.67 0.40 -10.99
CA LEU A 54 4.29 1.76 -11.39
C LEU A 54 2.97 2.21 -10.76
N LEU A 55 1.95 1.35 -10.74
CA LEU A 55 0.64 1.66 -10.16
C LEU A 55 0.76 1.81 -8.63
N LEU A 56 1.48 0.92 -7.98
CA LEU A 56 1.78 1.03 -6.55
C LEU A 56 2.48 2.36 -6.25
N TYR A 57 3.52 2.73 -7.02
CA TYR A 57 4.22 3.99 -6.86
C TYR A 57 3.28 5.20 -7.00
N GLN A 58 2.44 5.23 -8.04
CA GLN A 58 1.46 6.30 -8.25
C GLN A 58 0.49 6.42 -7.07
N TYR A 59 -0.08 5.29 -6.62
CA TYR A 59 -0.96 5.25 -5.45
C TYR A 59 -0.30 5.84 -4.20
N LEU A 60 0.93 5.42 -3.88
CA LEU A 60 1.65 5.89 -2.69
C LEU A 60 1.96 7.40 -2.77
N VAL A 61 2.36 7.90 -3.93
CA VAL A 61 2.64 9.32 -4.13
C VAL A 61 1.38 10.17 -4.01
N GLU A 62 0.28 9.75 -4.62
CA GLU A 62 -1.01 10.45 -4.51
C GLU A 62 -1.53 10.48 -3.07
N LYS A 63 -1.42 9.36 -2.35
CA LYS A 63 -1.78 9.28 -0.94
C LYS A 63 -0.95 10.24 -0.09
N ASN A 64 0.37 10.29 -0.32
CA ASN A 64 1.25 11.24 0.37
C ASN A 64 0.90 12.70 0.08
N LYS A 65 0.53 13.05 -1.16
CA LYS A 65 0.03 14.40 -1.48
C LYS A 65 -1.23 14.74 -0.69
N LYS A 66 -2.20 13.81 -0.62
CA LYS A 66 -3.45 14.00 0.14
C LYS A 66 -3.20 14.23 1.64
N ILE A 67 -2.22 13.52 2.23
CA ILE A 67 -1.83 13.71 3.64
C ILE A 67 -1.27 15.12 3.88
N LYS A 68 -0.27 15.54 3.10
CA LYS A 68 0.35 16.87 3.22
C LYS A 68 -0.66 18.02 3.07
N ILE A 69 -1.61 17.86 2.14
CA ILE A 69 -2.67 18.84 1.93
C ILE A 69 -3.56 18.97 3.19
N LYS A 70 -3.98 17.85 3.80
CA LYS A 70 -4.80 17.87 5.02
C LYS A 70 -4.08 18.54 6.20
N GLU A 71 -2.79 18.24 6.41
CA GLU A 71 -1.98 18.89 7.45
C GLU A 71 -1.95 20.41 7.27
N ASN A 72 -1.70 20.88 6.05
CA ASN A 72 -1.68 22.31 5.73
C ASN A 72 -3.03 23.01 5.99
N TYR A 73 -4.16 22.35 5.67
CA TYR A 73 -5.50 22.89 5.95
C TYR A 73 -5.79 23.03 7.44
N HIS A 74 -5.28 22.13 8.28
CA HIS A 74 -5.47 22.23 9.73
C HIS A 74 -4.61 23.32 10.35
N VAL A 75 -3.38 23.53 9.87
CA VAL A 75 -2.50 24.62 10.33
C VAL A 75 -3.09 26.00 10.02
N GLN A 76 -3.72 26.19 8.85
CA GLN A 76 -4.27 27.49 8.45
C GLN A 76 -5.57 27.89 9.18
N LYS A 77 -6.20 26.97 9.94
CA LYS A 77 -7.45 27.22 10.68
C LYS A 77 -7.23 27.51 12.18
N LEU A 78 -5.98 27.53 12.63
CA LEU A 78 -5.56 27.92 13.98
C LEU A 78 -5.02 29.37 13.96
#